data_AF-A0A5R9GA51-F1
#
_entry.id   AF-A0A5R9GA51-F1
#
_cell.length_a   1.000
_cell.length_b   1.000
_cell.length_c   1.000
_cell.angle_alpha   90.00
_cell.angle_beta   90.00
_cell.angle_gamma   90.00
#
_symmetry.space_group_name_H-M   'P 1'
#
loop_
_entity.id
_entity.type
_entity.pdbx_description
1 polymer ?
#
loop_
_entity_poly.entity_id
_entity_poly.type
_entity_poly.pdbx_seq_one_letter_code
_entity_poly.pdbx_strand_id
1 'polypeptide(L)'
;MGRDAWWLTRTQWSHSKIGLVMTIAFYGTYGGMTGMFSDEWVSESFAFTGIMMDLLVLTFMSMNGFVFCKGYFNNPYWKTDSFTKKLAMMRTLPIPVETLAMSRSIQVLSASPVSTALYFGIFYIASDWARNLPVTVLLQFVLFWFALGNAFSVWFVVEEWSRSGKRYLLSSFLALFVFIAVVVAFYFLTGKHLTFFIVDAIQRPGGWLWTALAVLIGVAAHVWMQLRLRRILLHRDFE
;
A
#
# COMPACT_ATOMS: atom_id res chain seq x y z
N MET A 1 23.44 5.32 10.29
CA MET A 1 22.01 4.93 10.29
C MET A 1 21.33 5.16 8.95
N GLY A 2 21.04 6.39 8.51
CA GLY A 2 20.29 6.61 7.26
C GLY A 2 21.00 6.12 5.99
N ARG A 3 22.32 6.34 5.87
CA ARG A 3 23.13 5.85 4.73
C ARG A 3 23.18 4.32 4.67
N ASP A 4 23.37 3.66 5.81
CA ASP A 4 23.47 2.20 5.90
C ASP A 4 22.13 1.53 5.58
N ALA A 5 21.04 2.11 6.09
CA ALA A 5 19.68 1.66 5.81
C ALA A 5 19.32 1.79 4.32
N TRP A 6 19.69 2.90 3.67
CA TRP A 6 19.52 3.08 2.23
C TRP A 6 20.35 2.09 1.41
N TRP A 7 21.60 1.86 1.79
CA TRP A 7 22.47 0.89 1.10
C TRP A 7 21.88 -0.53 1.13
N LEU A 8 21.32 -0.95 2.27
CA LEU A 8 20.61 -2.23 2.41
C LEU A 8 19.41 -2.31 1.45
N THR A 9 18.57 -1.28 1.40
CA THR A 9 17.39 -1.24 0.53
C THR A 9 17.77 -1.31 -0.95
N ARG A 10 18.77 -0.52 -1.37
CA ARG A 10 19.25 -0.50 -2.76
C ARG A 10 19.76 -1.86 -3.23
N THR A 11 20.49 -2.56 -2.37
CA THR A 11 21.06 -3.88 -2.66
C THR A 11 19.98 -4.96 -2.85
N GLN A 12 18.83 -4.82 -2.19
CA GLN A 12 17.69 -5.72 -2.41
C GLN A 12 17.03 -5.49 -3.77
N TRP A 13 16.94 -4.24 -4.23
CA TRP A 13 16.33 -3.91 -5.52
C TRP A 13 17.19 -4.29 -6.73
N SER A 14 18.51 -4.12 -6.66
CA SER A 14 19.41 -4.42 -7.78
C SER A 14 19.33 -5.87 -8.26
N HIS A 15 18.92 -6.80 -7.38
CA HIS A 15 18.76 -8.22 -7.71
C HIS A 15 17.39 -8.59 -8.29
N SER A 16 16.47 -7.64 -8.54
CA SER A 16 15.07 -7.93 -8.89
C SER A 16 14.56 -7.25 -10.17
N LYS A 17 15.27 -7.41 -11.30
CA LYS A 17 14.84 -6.87 -12.61
C LYS A 17 13.46 -7.40 -13.07
N ILE A 18 13.22 -8.70 -12.92
CA ILE A 18 11.91 -9.32 -13.23
C ILE A 18 10.82 -8.78 -12.30
N GLY A 19 11.17 -8.54 -11.04
CA GLY A 19 10.26 -7.97 -10.06
C GLY A 19 9.75 -6.59 -10.46
N LEU A 20 10.61 -5.74 -11.02
CA LEU A 20 10.21 -4.42 -11.51
C LEU A 20 9.21 -4.51 -12.68
N VAL A 21 9.45 -5.39 -13.65
CA VAL A 21 8.50 -5.61 -14.77
C VAL A 21 7.14 -6.07 -14.27
N MET A 22 7.11 -7.05 -13.35
CA MET A 22 5.87 -7.52 -12.74
C MET A 22 5.16 -6.42 -11.93
N THR A 23 5.94 -5.57 -11.26
CA THR A 23 5.44 -4.42 -10.51
C THR A 23 4.74 -3.42 -11.43
N ILE A 24 5.35 -3.09 -12.58
CA ILE A 24 4.73 -2.22 -13.60
C ILE A 24 3.46 -2.86 -14.14
N ALA A 25 3.52 -4.14 -14.55
CA ALA A 25 2.37 -4.83 -15.10
C ALA A 25 1.20 -4.87 -14.11
N PHE A 26 1.46 -5.21 -12.85
CA PHE A 26 0.46 -5.30 -11.79
C PHE A 26 -0.18 -3.93 -11.52
N TYR A 27 0.62 -2.90 -11.22
CA TYR A 27 0.08 -1.57 -10.91
C TYR A 27 -0.59 -0.91 -12.10
N GLY A 28 -0.07 -1.13 -13.31
CA GLY A 28 -0.70 -0.62 -14.52
C GLY A 28 -2.04 -1.27 -14.82
N THR A 29 -2.15 -2.59 -14.63
CA THR A 29 -3.43 -3.29 -14.83
C THR A 29 -4.48 -2.79 -13.83
N TYR A 30 -4.13 -2.68 -12.54
CA TYR A 30 -5.05 -2.16 -11.53
C TYR A 30 -5.46 -0.71 -11.77
N GLY A 31 -4.52 0.15 -12.18
CA GLY A 31 -4.80 1.56 -12.52
C GLY A 31 -5.75 1.66 -13.73
N GLY A 32 -5.47 0.87 -14.77
CA GLY A 32 -6.31 0.81 -15.98
C GLY A 32 -7.72 0.31 -15.68
N MET A 33 -7.86 -0.80 -14.94
CA MET A 33 -9.16 -1.32 -14.52
C MET A 33 -9.94 -0.30 -13.68
N THR A 34 -9.28 0.35 -12.71
CA THR A 34 -9.93 1.39 -11.90
C THR A 34 -10.47 2.52 -12.78
N GLY A 35 -9.73 2.91 -13.82
CA GLY A 35 -10.15 3.96 -14.73
C GLY A 35 -11.35 3.59 -15.61
N MET A 36 -11.37 2.35 -16.09
CA MET A 36 -12.52 1.82 -16.84
C MET A 36 -13.79 1.79 -15.97
N PHE A 37 -13.68 1.26 -14.74
CA PHE A 37 -14.83 1.20 -13.82
C PHE A 37 -15.31 2.58 -13.37
N SER A 38 -14.41 3.56 -13.25
CA SER A 38 -14.82 4.92 -12.89
C SER A 38 -15.64 5.60 -13.98
N ASP A 39 -15.29 5.39 -15.25
CA ASP A 39 -16.04 5.98 -16.36
C ASP A 39 -17.39 5.28 -16.55
N GLU A 40 -17.43 3.95 -16.46
CA GLU A 40 -18.67 3.16 -16.51
C GLU A 40 -19.64 3.55 -15.39
N TRP A 41 -19.12 3.83 -14.19
CA TRP A 41 -19.96 4.33 -13.10
C TRP A 41 -20.56 5.71 -13.40
N VAL A 42 -19.77 6.63 -13.98
CA VAL A 42 -20.28 7.96 -14.36
C VAL A 42 -21.36 7.87 -15.45
N SER A 43 -21.25 6.92 -16.38
CA SER A 43 -22.21 6.78 -17.48
C SER A 43 -23.48 6.04 -17.08
N GLU A 44 -23.37 4.92 -16.36
CA GLU A 44 -24.49 3.99 -16.14
C GLU A 44 -24.95 3.93 -14.67
N SER A 45 -24.17 4.50 -13.73
CA SER A 45 -24.49 4.58 -12.30
C SER A 45 -24.85 3.24 -11.65
N PHE A 46 -24.28 2.14 -12.14
CA PHE A 46 -24.46 0.84 -11.52
C PHE A 46 -23.76 0.77 -10.16
N ALA A 47 -24.50 0.37 -9.12
CA ALA A 47 -23.95 0.21 -7.78
C ALA A 47 -22.75 -0.75 -7.73
N PHE A 48 -22.79 -1.81 -8.55
CA PHE A 48 -21.71 -2.78 -8.63
C PHE A 48 -20.39 -2.18 -9.13
N THR A 49 -20.42 -1.33 -10.18
CA THR A 49 -19.22 -0.74 -10.77
C THR A 49 -18.53 0.21 -9.80
N GLY A 50 -19.30 1.02 -9.06
CA GLY A 50 -18.75 1.89 -8.01
C GLY A 50 -18.14 1.12 -6.85
N ILE A 51 -18.77 0.01 -6.40
CA ILE A 51 -18.18 -0.87 -5.37
C ILE A 51 -16.89 -1.53 -5.88
N MET A 52 -16.86 -1.99 -7.14
CA MET A 52 -15.64 -2.55 -7.73
C MET A 52 -14.51 -1.52 -7.80
N MET A 53 -14.81 -0.28 -8.19
CA MET A 53 -13.84 0.81 -8.18
C MET A 53 -13.28 1.05 -6.78
N ASP A 54 -14.13 1.16 -5.76
CA ASP A 54 -13.72 1.34 -4.36
C ASP A 54 -12.80 0.21 -3.87
N LEU A 55 -13.13 -1.04 -4.23
CA LEU A 55 -12.32 -2.19 -3.87
C LEU A 55 -10.98 -2.20 -4.60
N LEU A 56 -10.93 -1.86 -5.89
CA LEU A 56 -9.69 -1.78 -6.64
C LEU A 56 -8.75 -0.71 -6.06
N VAL A 57 -9.29 0.46 -5.69
CA VAL A 57 -8.52 1.52 -5.04
C VAL A 57 -8.00 1.01 -3.69
N LEU A 58 -8.86 0.53 -2.79
CA LEU A 58 -8.43 0.08 -1.46
C LEU A 58 -7.42 -1.07 -1.49
N THR A 59 -7.66 -2.07 -2.34
CA THR A 59 -6.75 -3.21 -2.48
C THR A 59 -5.40 -2.78 -3.04
N PHE A 60 -5.36 -1.88 -4.03
CA PHE A 60 -4.12 -1.28 -4.49
C PHE A 60 -3.41 -0.52 -3.35
N MET A 61 -4.12 0.34 -2.63
CA MET A 61 -3.50 1.16 -1.58
C MET A 61 -2.89 0.29 -0.50
N SER A 62 -3.50 -0.85 -0.21
CA SER A 62 -2.98 -1.85 0.74
C SER A 62 -1.63 -2.44 0.36
N MET A 63 -1.26 -2.38 -0.93
CA MET A 63 -0.02 -2.88 -1.49
C MET A 63 0.97 -1.75 -1.84
N ASN A 64 0.63 -0.48 -1.61
CA ASN A 64 1.43 0.66 -2.03
C ASN A 64 2.84 0.64 -1.40
N GLY A 65 3.91 0.74 -2.19
CA GLY A 65 5.27 0.65 -1.65
C GLY A 65 5.80 -0.77 -1.43
N PHE A 66 5.07 -1.80 -1.85
CA PHE A 66 5.64 -3.12 -2.08
C PHE A 66 6.12 -3.24 -3.53
N VAL A 67 7.32 -3.80 -3.70
CA VAL A 67 7.88 -4.16 -5.01
C VAL A 67 7.95 -5.67 -5.07
N PHE A 68 7.50 -6.25 -6.18
CA PHE A 68 7.63 -7.69 -6.37
C PHE A 68 9.12 -8.07 -6.41
N CYS A 69 9.49 -9.10 -5.67
CA CYS A 69 10.86 -9.58 -5.57
C CYS A 69 10.94 -11.07 -5.93
N LYS A 70 12.01 -11.48 -6.63
CA LYS A 70 12.23 -12.89 -7.03
C LYS A 70 12.16 -13.87 -5.86
N GLY A 71 12.55 -13.44 -4.65
CA GLY A 71 12.45 -14.23 -3.43
C GLY A 71 11.02 -14.66 -3.07
N TYR A 72 10.00 -13.83 -3.34
CA TYR A 72 8.60 -14.18 -3.09
C TYR A 72 8.10 -15.28 -4.04
N PHE A 73 8.58 -15.29 -5.28
CA PHE A 73 8.18 -16.28 -6.28
C PHE A 73 8.90 -17.61 -6.09
N ASN A 74 10.21 -17.57 -5.82
CA ASN A 74 11.02 -18.78 -5.68
C ASN A 74 10.76 -19.54 -4.38
N ASN A 75 10.36 -18.83 -3.31
CA ASN A 75 10.06 -19.46 -2.04
C ASN A 75 8.76 -18.92 -1.45
N PRO A 76 7.61 -19.46 -1.88
CA PRO A 76 6.33 -18.98 -1.42
C PRO A 76 6.18 -19.13 0.09
N TYR A 77 5.83 -18.02 0.76
CA TYR A 77 5.65 -17.93 2.21
C TYR A 77 4.52 -18.83 2.73
N TRP A 78 3.67 -19.37 1.85
CA TRP A 78 2.65 -20.37 2.20
C TRP A 78 3.22 -21.80 2.32
N LYS A 79 4.38 -22.09 1.69
CA LYS A 79 5.06 -23.40 1.74
C LYS A 79 6.19 -23.43 2.76
N THR A 80 6.90 -22.32 2.96
CA THR A 80 7.99 -22.25 3.94
C THR A 80 7.90 -20.98 4.79
N ASP A 81 8.40 -21.03 6.02
CA ASP A 81 8.49 -19.83 6.87
C ASP A 81 9.67 -18.95 6.45
N SER A 82 9.57 -18.37 5.25
CA SER A 82 10.62 -17.56 4.64
C SER A 82 10.87 -16.25 5.40
N PHE A 83 9.84 -15.69 6.02
CA PHE A 83 9.96 -14.46 6.82
C PHE A 83 10.74 -14.68 8.12
N THR A 84 10.42 -15.74 8.88
CA THR A 84 11.17 -16.06 10.11
C THR A 84 12.63 -16.38 9.79
N LYS A 85 12.91 -17.16 8.74
CA LYS A 85 14.28 -17.47 8.29
C LYS A 85 15.06 -16.21 7.87
N LYS A 86 14.43 -15.33 7.11
CA LYS A 86 15.04 -14.06 6.69
C LYS A 86 15.37 -13.18 7.90
N LEU A 87 14.47 -13.14 8.88
CA LEU A 87 14.66 -12.34 10.09
C LEU A 87 15.77 -12.90 10.98
N ALA A 88 15.84 -14.23 11.15
CA ALA A 88 16.93 -14.91 11.84
C ALA A 88 18.29 -14.65 11.15
N MET A 89 18.35 -14.71 9.82
CA MET A 89 19.56 -14.37 9.07
C MET A 89 19.97 -12.90 9.25
N MET A 90 19.03 -11.96 9.23
CA MET A 90 19.34 -10.54 9.46
C MET A 90 19.87 -10.26 10.87
N ARG A 91 19.57 -11.15 11.84
CA ARG A 91 20.03 -11.05 13.23
C ARG A 91 21.45 -11.55 13.47
N THR A 92 21.95 -12.45 12.63
CA THR A 92 23.34 -12.88 12.73
C THR A 92 24.31 -11.84 12.17
N LEU A 93 23.80 -10.86 11.42
CA LEU A 93 24.60 -9.74 10.93
C LEU A 93 24.83 -8.72 12.06
N PRO A 94 26.01 -8.07 12.11
CA PRO A 94 26.33 -7.03 13.10
C PRO A 94 25.66 -5.69 12.73
N ILE A 95 24.34 -5.70 12.55
CA ILE A 95 23.53 -4.54 12.14
C ILE A 95 22.64 -4.13 13.32
N PRO A 96 22.66 -2.84 13.72
CA PRO A 96 21.75 -2.34 14.75
C PRO A 96 20.28 -2.56 14.38
N VAL A 97 19.47 -2.92 15.37
CA VAL A 97 18.03 -3.18 15.24
C VAL A 97 17.29 -1.97 14.66
N GLU A 98 17.70 -0.77 15.06
CA GLU A 98 17.15 0.49 14.59
C GLU A 98 17.43 0.70 13.09
N THR A 99 18.60 0.28 12.61
CA THR A 99 18.96 0.36 11.19
C THR A 99 18.11 -0.61 10.36
N LEU A 100 17.80 -1.80 10.88
CA LEU A 100 16.89 -2.76 10.24
C LEU A 100 15.46 -2.20 10.15
N ALA A 101 14.93 -1.64 11.23
CA ALA A 101 13.61 -1.02 11.23
C ALA A 101 13.55 0.21 10.29
N MET A 102 14.59 1.05 10.29
CA MET A 102 14.69 2.22 9.41
C MET A 102 14.79 1.84 7.93
N SER A 103 15.55 0.79 7.61
CA SER A 103 15.66 0.23 6.25
C SER A 103 14.30 -0.10 5.65
N ARG A 104 13.36 -0.61 6.46
CA ARG A 104 12.00 -0.95 6.01
C ARG A 104 11.12 0.27 5.78
N SER A 105 11.20 1.29 6.65
CA SER A 105 10.56 2.59 6.37
C SER A 105 11.05 3.17 5.05
N ILE A 106 12.37 3.18 4.85
CA ILE A 106 12.97 3.73 3.63
C ILE A 106 12.53 2.93 2.40
N GLN A 107 12.44 1.60 2.51
CA GLN A 107 11.95 0.75 1.42
C GLN A 107 10.52 1.10 1.00
N VAL A 108 9.59 1.19 1.96
CA VAL A 108 8.20 1.57 1.67
C VAL A 108 8.17 2.99 1.10
N LEU A 109 8.78 3.97 1.77
CA LEU A 109 8.76 5.38 1.36
C LEU A 109 9.42 5.65 0.00
N SER A 110 10.37 4.81 -0.43
CA SER A 110 11.01 4.96 -1.74
C SER A 110 10.26 4.21 -2.85
N ALA A 111 9.58 3.11 -2.54
CA ALA A 111 8.75 2.38 -3.50
C ALA A 111 7.36 3.00 -3.69
N SER A 112 6.76 3.57 -2.64
CA SER A 112 5.41 4.11 -2.68
C SER A 112 5.24 5.19 -3.75
N PRO A 113 6.15 6.17 -3.90
CA PRO A 113 6.01 7.21 -4.94
C PRO A 113 5.99 6.60 -6.34
N VAL A 114 6.82 5.60 -6.61
CA VAL A 114 6.88 4.93 -7.92
C VAL A 114 5.60 4.15 -8.20
N SER A 115 5.14 3.34 -7.24
CA SER A 115 3.93 2.54 -7.39
C SER A 115 2.66 3.40 -7.47
N THR A 116 2.57 4.45 -6.66
CA THR A 116 1.51 5.46 -6.72
C THR A 116 1.51 6.19 -8.05
N ALA A 117 2.66 6.65 -8.54
CA ALA A 117 2.76 7.33 -9.84
C ALA A 117 2.38 6.42 -11.01
N LEU A 118 2.78 5.15 -10.99
CA LEU A 118 2.39 4.17 -12.02
C LEU A 118 0.88 3.94 -12.02
N TYR A 119 0.30 3.66 -10.86
CA TYR A 119 -1.14 3.41 -10.73
C TYR A 119 -1.97 4.64 -11.13
N PHE A 120 -1.72 5.79 -10.51
CA PHE A 120 -2.51 6.99 -10.79
C PHE A 120 -2.22 7.59 -12.17
N GLY A 121 -1.00 7.42 -12.69
CA GLY A 121 -0.67 7.81 -14.06
C GLY A 121 -1.47 7.02 -15.09
N ILE A 122 -1.55 5.70 -14.93
CA ILE A 122 -2.33 4.85 -15.84
C ILE A 122 -3.83 5.03 -15.62
N PHE A 123 -4.28 5.17 -14.37
CA PHE A 123 -5.66 5.54 -14.05
C PHE A 123 -6.10 6.84 -14.75
N TYR A 124 -5.26 7.88 -14.71
CA TYR A 124 -5.54 9.15 -15.41
C TYR A 124 -5.60 9.01 -16.94
N ILE A 125 -4.75 8.15 -17.52
CA ILE A 125 -4.78 7.83 -18.96
C ILE A 125 -6.02 7.00 -19.33
N ALA A 126 -6.48 6.13 -18.43
CA ALA A 126 -7.60 5.24 -18.69
C ALA A 126 -8.98 5.86 -18.40
N SER A 127 -9.07 6.91 -17.58
CA SER A 127 -10.33 7.50 -17.14
C SER A 127 -10.56 8.92 -17.67
N ASP A 128 -11.66 9.12 -18.40
CA ASP A 128 -12.21 10.43 -18.73
C ASP A 128 -12.70 11.18 -17.49
N TRP A 129 -13.31 10.47 -16.53
CA TRP A 129 -13.71 11.08 -15.26
C TRP A 129 -12.53 11.74 -14.54
N ALA A 130 -11.41 11.03 -14.43
CA ALA A 130 -10.19 11.54 -13.80
C ALA A 130 -9.60 12.75 -14.54
N ARG A 131 -9.68 12.76 -15.88
CA ARG A 131 -9.23 13.90 -16.71
C ARG A 131 -10.09 15.14 -16.55
N ASN A 132 -11.38 14.96 -16.25
CA ASN A 132 -12.31 16.06 -16.06
C ASN A 132 -12.24 16.69 -14.65
N LEU A 133 -11.51 16.08 -13.71
CA LEU A 133 -11.29 16.66 -12.39
C LEU A 133 -10.32 17.85 -12.46
N PRO A 134 -10.52 18.91 -11.65
CA PRO A 134 -9.52 19.95 -11.48
C PRO A 134 -8.18 19.35 -11.02
N VAL A 135 -7.08 19.80 -11.60
CA VAL A 135 -5.73 19.27 -11.30
C VAL A 135 -5.42 19.33 -9.80
N THR A 136 -5.86 20.39 -9.11
CA THR A 136 -5.69 20.55 -7.66
C THR A 136 -6.44 19.50 -6.84
N VAL A 137 -7.63 19.08 -7.29
CA VAL A 137 -8.43 18.03 -6.66
C VAL A 137 -7.78 16.66 -6.91
N LEU A 138 -7.33 16.42 -8.14
CA LEU A 138 -6.62 15.19 -8.50
C LEU A 138 -5.34 15.03 -7.67
N LEU A 139 -4.53 16.08 -7.51
CA LEU A 139 -3.32 16.04 -6.69
C LEU A 139 -3.63 15.76 -5.21
N GLN A 140 -4.67 16.38 -4.65
CA GLN A 140 -5.12 16.11 -3.27
C GLN A 140 -5.60 14.68 -3.10
N PHE A 141 -6.31 14.15 -4.10
CA PHE A 141 -6.80 12.78 -4.13
C PHE A 141 -5.66 11.76 -4.21
N VAL A 142 -4.68 11.98 -5.10
CA VAL A 142 -3.46 11.16 -5.19
C VAL A 142 -2.69 11.19 -3.87
N LEU A 143 -2.53 12.37 -3.26
CA LEU A 143 -1.79 12.51 -2.00
C LEU A 143 -2.53 11.87 -0.82
N PHE A 144 -3.86 12.00 -0.76
CA PHE A 144 -4.72 11.35 0.24
C PHE A 144 -4.51 9.84 0.22
N TRP A 145 -4.63 9.25 -0.97
CA TRP A 145 -4.49 7.82 -1.15
C TRP A 145 -3.05 7.33 -1.03
N PHE A 146 -2.07 8.11 -1.46
CA PHE A 146 -0.66 7.84 -1.19
C PHE A 146 -0.43 7.67 0.32
N ALA A 147 -0.93 8.60 1.14
CA ALA A 147 -0.72 8.57 2.58
C ALA A 147 -1.43 7.39 3.26
N LEU A 148 -2.69 7.13 2.91
CA LEU A 148 -3.42 5.96 3.41
C LEU A 148 -2.79 4.64 2.96
N GLY A 149 -2.33 4.56 1.72
CA GLY A 149 -1.64 3.38 1.22
C GLY A 149 -0.36 3.10 1.98
N ASN A 150 0.44 4.12 2.27
CA ASN A 150 1.61 3.96 3.14
C ASN A 150 1.23 3.47 4.55
N ALA A 151 0.11 3.94 5.11
CA ALA A 151 -0.38 3.48 6.42
C ALA A 151 -0.74 1.98 6.41
N PHE A 152 -1.43 1.50 5.36
CA PHE A 152 -1.72 0.07 5.20
C PHE A 152 -0.46 -0.76 4.97
N SER A 153 0.47 -0.28 4.15
CA SER A 153 1.70 -1.03 3.87
C SER A 153 2.59 -1.15 5.10
N VAL A 154 2.63 -0.13 5.94
CA VAL A 154 3.24 -0.20 7.26
C VAL A 154 2.65 -1.35 8.11
N TRP A 155 1.32 -1.49 8.13
CA TRP A 155 0.66 -2.57 8.85
C TRP A 155 1.14 -3.94 8.36
N PHE A 156 1.18 -4.15 7.05
CA PHE A 156 1.69 -5.40 6.46
C PHE A 156 3.17 -5.63 6.76
N VAL A 157 4.01 -4.60 6.78
CA VAL A 157 5.43 -4.76 7.16
C VAL A 157 5.57 -5.22 8.61
N VAL A 158 4.76 -4.70 9.53
CA VAL A 158 4.77 -5.14 10.93
C VAL A 158 4.28 -6.58 11.07
N GLU A 159 3.22 -6.95 10.36
CA GLU A 159 2.73 -8.34 10.32
C GLU A 159 3.77 -9.30 9.74
N GLU A 160 4.47 -8.91 8.67
CA GLU A 160 5.57 -9.67 8.05
C GLU A 160 6.67 -10.03 9.05
N TRP A 161 7.03 -9.09 9.94
CA TRP A 161 8.12 -9.28 10.90
C TRP A 161 7.69 -9.82 12.26
N SER A 162 6.38 -9.80 12.57
CA SER A 162 5.86 -10.26 13.86
C SER A 162 5.36 -11.70 13.83
N ARG A 163 4.98 -12.23 12.67
CA ARG A 163 4.34 -13.56 12.58
C ARG A 163 5.01 -14.46 11.53
N SER A 164 4.59 -15.72 11.47
CA SER A 164 5.01 -16.67 10.44
C SER A 164 4.28 -16.41 9.12
N GLY A 165 4.84 -16.89 8.01
CA GLY A 165 4.26 -16.70 6.66
C GLY A 165 2.78 -17.11 6.52
N LYS A 166 2.35 -18.17 7.22
CA LYS A 166 0.94 -18.60 7.24
C LYS A 166 0.01 -17.60 7.93
N ARG A 167 0.43 -17.04 9.06
CA ARG A 167 -0.34 -16.05 9.81
C ARG A 167 -0.39 -14.71 9.06
N TYR A 168 0.71 -14.34 8.39
CA TYR A 168 0.74 -13.20 7.50
C TYR A 168 -0.30 -13.35 6.37
N LEU A 169 -0.32 -14.50 5.69
CA LEU A 169 -1.30 -14.78 4.63
C LEU A 169 -2.75 -14.67 5.14
N LEU A 170 -3.04 -15.25 6.30
CA LEU A 170 -4.37 -15.16 6.92
C LEU A 170 -4.73 -13.71 7.24
N SER A 171 -3.78 -12.92 7.75
CA SER A 171 -4.01 -11.49 8.02
C SER A 171 -4.27 -10.70 6.74
N SER A 172 -3.62 -11.04 5.62
CA SER A 172 -3.88 -10.42 4.32
C SER A 172 -5.28 -10.74 3.79
N PHE A 173 -5.73 -11.99 3.91
CA PHE A 173 -7.11 -12.33 3.56
C PHE A 173 -8.12 -11.64 4.47
N LEU A 174 -7.86 -11.59 5.77
CA LEU A 174 -8.73 -10.89 6.71
C LEU A 174 -8.84 -9.39 6.36
N ALA A 175 -7.71 -8.75 6.01
CA ALA A 175 -7.72 -7.36 5.57
C ALA A 175 -8.57 -7.16 4.32
N LEU A 176 -8.49 -8.07 3.34
CA LEU A 176 -9.35 -8.03 2.14
C LEU A 176 -10.83 -8.13 2.50
N PHE A 177 -11.22 -9.07 3.38
CA PHE A 177 -12.61 -9.18 3.83
C PHE A 177 -13.07 -7.94 4.58
N VAL A 178 -12.20 -7.32 5.38
CA VAL A 178 -12.49 -6.05 6.06
C VAL A 178 -12.70 -4.93 5.04
N PHE A 179 -11.88 -4.82 3.99
CA PHE A 179 -12.09 -3.82 2.94
C PHE A 179 -13.42 -4.03 2.22
N ILE A 180 -13.76 -5.27 1.87
CA ILE A 180 -15.07 -5.60 1.29
C ILE A 180 -16.20 -5.18 2.22
N ALA A 181 -16.13 -5.55 3.50
CA ALA A 181 -17.14 -5.19 4.47
C ALA A 181 -17.27 -3.67 4.64
N VAL A 182 -16.15 -2.93 4.69
CA VAL A 182 -16.14 -1.47 4.83
C VAL A 182 -16.78 -0.80 3.62
N VAL A 183 -16.40 -1.17 2.39
CA VAL A 183 -16.97 -0.58 1.17
C VAL A 183 -18.47 -0.84 1.08
N VAL A 184 -18.87 -2.10 1.28
CA VAL A 184 -20.27 -2.50 1.19
C VAL A 184 -21.10 -1.81 2.28
N ALA A 185 -20.64 -1.82 3.53
CA ALA A 185 -21.32 -1.14 4.63
C ALA A 185 -21.40 0.38 4.39
N PHE A 186 -20.32 1.00 3.92
CA PHE A 186 -20.30 2.43 3.61
C PHE A 186 -21.33 2.79 2.55
N TYR A 187 -21.42 1.99 1.48
CA TYR A 187 -22.43 2.15 0.44
C TYR A 187 -23.86 2.03 1.00
N PHE A 188 -24.17 0.98 1.77
CA PHE A 188 -25.51 0.79 2.33
C PHE A 188 -25.91 1.87 3.35
N LEU A 189 -24.94 2.44 4.08
CA LEU A 189 -25.21 3.47 5.09
C LEU A 189 -25.34 4.88 4.50
N THR A 190 -24.60 5.19 3.43
CA THR A 190 -24.51 6.57 2.89
C THR A 190 -25.17 6.73 1.53
N GLY A 191 -25.44 5.63 0.81
CA GLY A 191 -25.84 5.64 -0.59
C GLY A 191 -24.74 6.13 -1.54
N LYS A 192 -23.50 6.29 -1.06
CA LYS A 192 -22.37 6.80 -1.83
C LYS A 192 -21.23 5.79 -1.88
N HIS A 193 -20.48 5.81 -2.97
CA HIS A 193 -19.22 5.09 -3.10
C HIS A 193 -18.11 5.86 -2.40
N LEU A 194 -17.20 5.15 -1.76
CA LEU A 194 -16.14 5.71 -0.91
C LEU A 194 -15.22 6.64 -1.71
N THR A 195 -14.83 6.22 -2.91
CA THR A 195 -13.88 6.96 -3.74
C THR A 195 -14.47 8.29 -4.22
N PHE A 196 -15.71 8.26 -4.70
CA PHE A 196 -16.44 9.47 -5.10
C PHE A 196 -16.75 10.37 -3.91
N PHE A 197 -17.11 9.78 -2.75
CA PHE A 197 -17.29 10.54 -1.52
C PHE A 197 -16.03 11.31 -1.12
N ILE A 198 -14.85 10.70 -1.25
CA ILE A 198 -13.58 11.37 -0.97
C ILE A 198 -13.34 12.53 -1.95
N VAL A 199 -13.59 12.33 -3.25
CA VAL A 199 -13.46 13.41 -4.23
C VAL A 199 -14.44 14.55 -3.94
N ASP A 200 -15.71 14.26 -3.66
CA ASP A 200 -16.72 15.24 -3.22
C ASP A 200 -16.23 16.02 -1.99
N ALA A 201 -15.63 15.33 -1.02
CA ALA A 201 -15.12 15.94 0.21
C ALA A 201 -13.92 16.86 -0.05
N ILE A 202 -13.03 16.49 -0.98
CA ILE A 202 -11.87 17.28 -1.39
C ILE A 202 -12.30 18.52 -2.20
N GLN A 203 -13.37 18.43 -3.00
CA GLN A 203 -13.87 19.56 -3.78
C GLN A 203 -14.49 20.67 -2.94
N ARG A 204 -14.93 20.36 -1.71
CA ARG A 204 -15.53 21.35 -0.80
C ARG A 204 -14.48 22.32 -0.26
N PRO A 205 -14.88 23.54 0.16
CA PRO A 205 -14.00 24.44 0.88
C PRO A 205 -13.37 23.74 2.09
N GLY A 206 -12.04 23.79 2.19
CA GLY A 206 -11.29 23.06 3.22
C GLY A 206 -10.93 21.62 2.87
N GLY A 207 -11.09 21.18 1.61
CA GLY A 207 -10.71 19.83 1.15
C GLY A 207 -9.31 19.37 1.55
N TRP A 208 -8.35 20.30 1.63
CA TRP A 208 -7.00 20.05 2.12
C TRP A 208 -6.94 19.46 3.52
N LEU A 209 -7.95 19.67 4.37
CA LEU A 209 -8.05 19.06 5.70
C LEU A 209 -8.12 17.53 5.59
N TRP A 210 -8.88 16.98 4.65
CA TRP A 210 -8.97 15.53 4.45
C TRP A 210 -7.63 14.94 4.02
N THR A 211 -6.96 15.59 3.08
CA THR A 211 -5.62 15.20 2.63
C THR A 211 -4.59 15.33 3.75
N ALA A 212 -4.63 16.40 4.54
CA ALA A 212 -3.73 16.61 5.68
C ALA A 212 -3.94 15.55 6.76
N LEU A 213 -5.19 15.20 7.08
CA LEU A 213 -5.51 14.11 8.02
C LEU A 213 -4.97 12.77 7.53
N ALA A 214 -5.12 12.46 6.23
CA ALA A 214 -4.56 11.24 5.66
C ALA A 214 -3.02 11.22 5.76
N VAL A 215 -2.35 12.34 5.47
CA VAL A 215 -0.89 12.47 5.63
C VAL A 215 -0.47 12.27 7.09
N LEU A 216 -1.20 12.87 8.05
CA LEU A 216 -0.94 12.67 9.48
C LEU A 216 -1.09 11.19 9.88
N ILE A 217 -2.11 10.49 9.38
CA ILE A 217 -2.29 9.05 9.59
C ILE A 217 -1.09 8.26 9.02
N GLY A 218 -0.65 8.59 7.81
CA GLY A 218 0.53 7.95 7.19
C GLY A 218 1.81 8.15 8.00
N VAL A 219 2.08 9.38 8.46
CA VAL A 219 3.24 9.68 9.31
C VAL A 219 3.15 8.95 10.64
N ALA A 220 1.98 8.99 11.30
CA ALA A 220 1.76 8.30 12.56
C ALA A 220 1.95 6.78 12.42
N ALA A 221 1.51 6.19 11.31
CA ALA A 221 1.74 4.78 11.01
C ALA A 221 3.24 4.48 10.92
N HIS A 222 4.03 5.26 10.18
CA HIS A 222 5.49 5.04 10.11
C HIS A 222 6.19 5.18 11.47
N VAL A 223 5.77 6.12 12.32
CA VAL A 223 6.28 6.23 13.70
C VAL A 223 5.93 4.98 14.50
N TRP A 224 4.67 4.54 14.44
CA TRP A 224 4.22 3.31 15.08
C TRP A 224 5.01 2.09 14.59
N MET A 225 5.28 1.98 13.29
CA MET A 225 6.10 0.91 12.72
C MET A 225 7.47 0.86 13.37
N GLN A 226 8.15 2.00 13.46
CA GLN A 226 9.49 2.08 14.06
C GLN A 226 9.48 1.60 15.51
N LEU A 227 8.49 2.03 16.29
CA LEU A 227 8.35 1.62 17.70
C LEU A 227 8.04 0.12 17.83
N ARG A 228 7.14 -0.42 16.99
CA ARG A 228 6.74 -1.83 17.06
C ARG A 228 7.84 -2.76 16.56
N LEU A 229 8.47 -2.45 15.44
CA LEU A 229 9.56 -3.28 14.90
C LEU A 229 10.71 -3.35 15.89
N ARG A 230 11.10 -2.25 16.54
CA ARG A 230 12.15 -2.28 17.58
C ARG A 230 11.79 -3.23 18.73
N ARG A 231 10.56 -3.18 19.25
CA ARG A 231 10.10 -4.10 20.31
C ARG A 231 10.08 -5.56 19.87
N ILE A 232 9.51 -5.84 18.69
CA ILE A 232 9.47 -7.19 18.12
C ILE A 232 10.90 -7.72 17.98
N LEU A 233 11.81 -6.86 17.52
CA LEU A 233 13.17 -7.28 17.33
C LEU A 233 13.84 -7.58 18.68
N LEU A 234 13.71 -6.71 19.68
CA LEU A 234 14.37 -6.95 20.98
C LEU A 234 13.88 -8.19 21.74
N HIS A 235 12.66 -8.70 21.49
CA HIS A 235 12.04 -9.73 22.35
C HIS A 235 11.60 -11.01 21.64
N ARG A 236 11.75 -11.12 20.32
CA ARG A 236 11.35 -12.32 19.60
C ARG A 236 12.50 -13.33 19.60
N ASP A 237 12.28 -14.46 20.27
CA ASP A 237 13.13 -15.64 20.15
C ASP A 237 12.88 -16.32 18.79
N PHE A 238 13.95 -16.65 18.08
CA PHE A 238 13.92 -17.25 16.75
C PHE A 238 14.39 -18.70 16.83
N GLU A 239 13.62 -19.53 17.54
CA GLU A 239 13.76 -20.99 17.55
C GLU A 239 12.83 -21.64 16.52
#